data_AF-A0A661NL07-F1
#
_entry.id   AF-A0A661NL07-F1
#
_cell.length_a   1.000
_cell.length_b   1.000
_cell.length_c   1.000
_cell.angle_alpha   90.00
_cell.angle_beta   90.00
_cell.angle_gamma   90.00
#
_symmetry.space_group_name_H-M   'P 1'
#
loop_
_entity.id
_entity.type
_entity.pdbx_description
1 polymer ?
#
loop_
_entity_poly.entity_id
_entity_poly.type
_entity_poly.pdbx_seq_one_letter_code
_entity_poly.pdbx_strand_id
1 'polypeptide(L)'
;MGMNARHLDFTLPLLLLLGAATACEDSRLNQGKAEISVAPAEVFFKTLNVGEQDRQVVTVSNLGTASLQIDGITIDGDAVFSLDSWAGQPLQAGDFPLGLAPPGGLEPSSADLVLLFSAGQLGDYQGELVLECNDEDEGTVSVPLRASCAVPDIEVAPAMLDFGGVGLNSSSALTLTIGNSGQSDLLVGEEDLSLASGAADSPFLWIMTDMRVATGQSQAVQVIYAPDSVRLDPQTHQPLPDEDTLL
;
A
#
# COMPACT_ATOMS: atom_id res chain seq x y z
N MET A 1 16.80 39.16 52.19
CA MET A 1 16.40 39.43 50.79
C MET A 1 17.52 38.88 49.90
N GLY A 2 17.42 37.62 49.53
CA GLY A 2 18.47 36.89 48.80
C GLY A 2 17.82 35.71 48.09
N MET A 3 18.13 35.58 46.81
CA MET A 3 17.27 35.01 45.77
C MET A 3 17.23 33.48 45.79
N ASN A 4 16.05 32.96 45.46
CA ASN A 4 15.82 31.59 45.01
C ASN A 4 16.61 31.31 43.72
N ALA A 5 17.42 30.25 43.73
CA ALA A 5 17.82 29.54 42.51
C ALA A 5 17.63 28.05 42.78
N ARG A 6 16.55 27.49 42.23
CA ARG A 6 16.32 26.04 42.18
C ARG A 6 17.25 25.48 41.11
N HIS A 7 18.21 24.66 41.51
CA HIS A 7 18.95 23.78 40.61
C HIS A 7 17.98 22.72 40.09
N LEU A 8 17.73 22.71 38.78
CA LEU A 8 17.08 21.61 38.08
C LEU A 8 18.19 20.64 37.65
N ASP A 9 18.27 19.49 38.32
CA ASP A 9 19.12 18.39 37.90
C ASP A 9 18.51 17.73 36.65
N PHE A 10 19.07 18.06 35.48
CA PHE A 10 18.82 17.34 34.24
C PHE A 10 19.77 16.14 34.19
N THR A 11 19.27 14.95 34.50
CA THR A 11 19.94 13.68 34.19
C THR A 11 19.91 13.47 32.67
N LEU A 12 21.02 13.79 31.98
CA LEU A 12 21.23 13.34 30.60
C LEU A 12 21.38 11.81 30.60
N PRO A 13 20.73 11.07 29.68
CA PRO A 13 21.07 9.68 29.47
C PRO A 13 22.48 9.58 28.89
N LEU A 14 23.27 8.72 29.53
CA LEU A 14 24.60 8.28 29.13
C LEU A 14 24.51 7.60 27.75
N LEU A 15 24.70 8.36 26.68
CA LEU A 15 24.90 7.77 25.35
C LEU A 15 26.31 7.19 25.31
N LEU A 16 26.40 5.86 25.30
CA LEU A 16 27.65 5.12 25.18
C LEU A 16 28.43 5.63 23.96
N LEU A 17 29.59 6.24 24.24
CA LEU A 17 30.63 6.46 23.25
C LEU A 17 31.26 5.08 22.93
N LEU A 18 30.64 4.33 22.02
CA LEU A 18 31.24 3.10 21.52
C LEU A 18 32.32 3.48 20.49
N GLY A 19 33.57 3.37 20.93
CA GLY A 19 34.70 2.92 20.12
C GLY A 19 34.99 3.71 18.85
N ALA A 20 35.90 4.69 18.95
CA ALA A 20 36.86 4.94 17.89
C ALA A 20 37.76 3.69 17.75
N ALA A 21 37.28 2.70 17.01
CA ALA A 21 38.07 1.59 16.50
C ALA A 21 38.14 1.76 14.98
N THR A 22 39.25 2.32 14.53
CA THR A 22 39.86 2.04 13.22
C THR A 22 38.92 2.04 12.00
N ALA A 23 38.36 3.19 11.63
CA ALA A 23 37.89 3.44 10.25
C ALA A 23 39.06 3.66 9.25
N CYS A 24 40.24 3.07 9.52
CA CYS A 24 41.47 3.30 8.75
C CYS A 24 41.99 2.03 8.06
N GLU A 25 41.29 0.90 8.16
CA GLU A 25 41.80 -0.37 7.61
C GLU A 25 41.04 -0.91 6.38
N ASP A 26 39.98 -0.25 5.91
CA ASP A 26 39.19 -0.73 4.76
C ASP A 26 38.87 0.33 3.69
N SER A 27 39.73 1.35 3.55
CA SER A 27 39.61 2.36 2.48
C SER A 27 40.63 2.16 1.34
N ARG A 28 41.44 1.10 1.43
CA ARG A 28 42.48 0.78 0.43
C ARG A 28 42.05 -0.31 -0.56
N LEU A 29 41.04 -1.12 -0.27
CA LEU A 29 40.57 -2.17 -1.17
C LEU A 29 39.68 -1.62 -2.31
N ASN A 30 38.90 -0.56 -2.03
CA ASN A 30 38.05 0.12 -3.03
C ASN A 30 38.64 1.40 -3.63
N GLN A 31 39.96 1.59 -3.52
CA GLN A 31 40.60 2.82 -4.04
C GLN A 31 40.60 2.84 -5.57
N GLY A 32 39.87 3.78 -6.16
CA GLY A 32 39.72 3.95 -7.60
C GLY A 32 38.71 3.02 -8.28
N LYS A 33 37.88 2.29 -7.52
CA LYS A 33 36.87 1.37 -8.06
C LYS A 33 35.45 1.90 -7.84
N ALA A 34 34.56 1.58 -8.77
CA ALA A 34 33.12 1.66 -8.54
C ALA A 34 32.72 0.52 -7.57
N GLU A 35 31.62 0.69 -6.85
CA GLU A 35 31.01 -0.35 -6.03
C GLU A 35 29.50 -0.14 -6.08
N ILE A 36 28.76 -1.07 -6.69
CA ILE A 36 27.30 -1.00 -6.74
C ILE A 36 26.69 -1.57 -5.45
N SER A 37 25.61 -0.96 -5.00
CA SER A 37 24.76 -1.52 -3.94
C SER A 37 23.31 -1.27 -4.29
N VAL A 38 22.50 -2.32 -4.19
CA VAL A 38 21.07 -2.27 -4.55
C VAL A 38 20.22 -2.66 -3.36
N ALA A 39 19.19 -1.87 -3.07
CA ALA A 39 18.25 -2.13 -1.97
C ALA A 39 16.80 -1.82 -2.39
N PRO A 40 15.83 -2.68 -2.03
CA PRO A 40 15.99 -3.97 -1.35
C PRO A 40 16.61 -5.04 -2.27
N ALA A 41 17.16 -6.12 -1.69
CA ALA A 41 17.74 -7.24 -2.45
C ALA A 41 16.70 -8.15 -3.11
N GLU A 42 15.42 -7.99 -2.76
CA GLU A 42 14.27 -8.63 -3.40
C GLU A 42 13.10 -7.64 -3.33
N VAL A 43 12.28 -7.59 -4.38
CA VAL A 43 11.13 -6.70 -4.46
C VAL A 43 9.85 -7.53 -4.41
N PHE A 44 9.01 -7.20 -3.44
CA PHE A 44 7.64 -7.72 -3.33
C PHE A 44 6.66 -6.62 -3.64
N PHE A 45 5.86 -6.81 -4.69
CA PHE A 45 4.67 -6.00 -4.93
C PHE A 45 3.53 -6.51 -4.05
N LYS A 46 2.65 -5.61 -3.62
CA LYS A 46 1.45 -6.03 -2.89
C LYS A 46 0.54 -6.87 -3.79
N THR A 47 -0.32 -7.69 -3.18
CA THR A 47 -1.36 -8.40 -3.94
C THR A 47 -2.37 -7.41 -4.48
N LEU A 48 -2.64 -7.49 -5.78
CA LEU A 48 -3.51 -6.57 -6.51
C LEU A 48 -4.78 -7.23 -7.03
N ASN A 49 -5.84 -6.43 -7.19
CA ASN A 49 -6.95 -6.81 -8.03
C ASN A 49 -6.55 -6.79 -9.51
N VAL A 50 -7.29 -7.52 -10.34
CA VAL A 50 -7.06 -7.54 -11.79
C VAL A 50 -7.13 -6.11 -12.35
N GLY A 51 -6.10 -5.70 -13.08
CA GLY A 51 -6.01 -4.38 -13.71
C GLY A 51 -5.57 -3.24 -12.79
N GLU A 52 -5.40 -3.47 -11.49
CA GLU A 52 -4.70 -2.52 -10.63
C GLU A 52 -3.18 -2.51 -10.93
N GLN A 53 -2.52 -1.45 -10.47
CA GLN A 53 -1.08 -1.29 -10.60
C GLN A 53 -0.44 -0.98 -9.26
N ASP A 54 0.80 -1.43 -9.08
CA ASP A 54 1.65 -1.08 -7.94
C ASP A 54 3.04 -0.66 -8.42
N ARG A 55 3.64 0.29 -7.70
CA ARG A 55 5.00 0.76 -7.96
C ARG A 55 5.88 0.42 -6.79
N GLN A 56 7.07 -0.08 -7.08
CA GLN A 56 8.10 -0.35 -6.08
C GLN A 56 9.38 0.39 -6.44
N VAL A 57 10.13 0.79 -5.41
CA VAL A 57 11.36 1.55 -5.57
C VAL A 57 12.53 0.67 -5.19
N VAL A 58 13.53 0.65 -6.07
CA VAL A 58 14.84 0.07 -5.84
C VAL A 58 15.85 1.20 -5.81
N THR A 59 16.51 1.42 -4.68
CA THR A 59 17.58 2.40 -4.56
C THR A 59 18.89 1.76 -5.02
N VAL A 60 19.51 2.35 -6.03
CA VAL A 60 20.83 1.97 -6.53
C VAL A 60 21.83 3.01 -6.05
N SER A 61 22.93 2.55 -5.44
CA SER A 61 23.95 3.41 -4.84
C SER A 61 25.33 3.04 -5.35
N ASN A 62 26.19 4.05 -5.46
CA ASN A 62 27.63 3.89 -5.59
C ASN A 62 28.26 4.05 -4.20
N LEU A 63 28.84 2.98 -3.67
CA LEU A 63 29.58 2.97 -2.41
C LEU A 63 31.10 3.10 -2.63
N GLY A 64 31.53 3.10 -3.89
CA GLY A 64 32.92 3.08 -4.31
C GLY A 64 33.56 4.46 -4.31
N THR A 65 34.80 4.53 -4.78
CA THR A 65 35.55 5.80 -4.87
C THR A 65 35.77 6.28 -6.31
N ALA A 66 35.34 5.50 -7.31
CA ALA A 66 35.22 5.92 -8.70
C ALA A 66 33.75 5.93 -9.15
N SER A 67 33.46 6.59 -10.27
CA SER A 67 32.11 6.69 -10.81
C SER A 67 31.58 5.32 -11.24
N LEU A 68 30.37 5.00 -10.79
CA LEU A 68 29.61 3.83 -11.24
C LEU A 68 28.86 4.21 -12.52
N GLN A 69 29.01 3.40 -13.55
CA GLN A 69 28.29 3.48 -14.82
C GLN A 69 27.43 2.23 -14.95
N ILE A 70 26.13 2.44 -15.12
CA ILE A 70 25.16 1.37 -15.37
C ILE A 70 24.91 1.41 -16.88
N ASP A 71 25.29 0.33 -17.57
CA ASP A 71 25.25 0.22 -19.02
C ASP A 71 23.88 -0.24 -19.52
N GLY A 72 23.13 -0.96 -18.68
CA GLY A 72 21.80 -1.45 -19.00
C GLY A 72 21.00 -1.84 -17.77
N ILE A 73 19.69 -1.70 -17.87
CA ILE A 73 18.73 -2.23 -16.90
C ILE A 73 17.66 -2.99 -17.70
N THR A 74 17.43 -4.25 -17.35
CA THR A 74 16.40 -5.10 -17.97
C THR A 74 15.57 -5.80 -16.91
N ILE A 75 14.42 -6.32 -17.31
CA ILE A 75 13.63 -7.25 -16.51
C ILE A 75 13.43 -8.52 -17.33
N ASP A 76 13.89 -9.63 -16.78
CA ASP A 76 13.65 -10.97 -17.33
C ASP A 76 12.47 -11.62 -16.58
N GLY A 77 11.70 -12.47 -17.26
CA GLY A 77 10.55 -13.18 -16.68
C GLY A 77 9.20 -12.69 -17.18
N ASP A 78 8.21 -12.58 -16.29
CA ASP A 78 6.85 -12.24 -16.66
C ASP A 78 6.73 -10.79 -17.19
N ALA A 79 6.05 -10.61 -18.33
CA ALA A 79 5.86 -9.31 -18.98
C ALA A 79 4.93 -8.33 -18.25
N VAL A 80 4.48 -8.68 -17.03
CA VAL A 80 3.67 -7.84 -16.15
C VAL A 80 4.50 -6.85 -15.34
N PHE A 81 5.83 -7.03 -15.32
CA PHE A 81 6.80 -6.12 -14.72
C PHE A 81 7.40 -5.20 -15.78
N SER A 82 7.60 -3.93 -15.44
CA SER A 82 8.23 -2.96 -16.34
C SER A 82 9.03 -1.90 -15.58
N LEU A 83 10.02 -1.31 -16.25
CA LEU A 83 10.76 -0.14 -15.76
C LEU A 83 9.89 1.12 -15.95
N ASP A 84 9.84 2.00 -14.95
CA ASP A 84 9.06 3.25 -14.98
C ASP A 84 9.98 4.48 -15.04
N SER A 85 10.80 4.71 -14.02
CA SER A 85 11.63 5.91 -13.93
C SER A 85 12.96 5.68 -13.21
N TRP A 86 13.94 6.55 -13.50
CA TRP A 86 15.23 6.64 -12.84
C TRP A 86 15.44 8.07 -12.32
N ALA A 87 15.78 8.22 -11.03
CA ALA A 87 15.96 9.52 -10.39
C ALA A 87 14.76 10.46 -10.60
N GLY A 88 13.55 9.90 -10.63
CA GLY A 88 12.29 10.64 -10.83
C GLY A 88 12.02 11.08 -12.27
N GLN A 89 12.81 10.65 -13.26
CA GLN A 89 12.57 10.90 -14.69
C GLN A 89 12.22 9.60 -15.42
N PRO A 90 11.28 9.61 -16.39
CA PRO A 90 10.95 8.41 -17.16
C PRO A 90 12.19 7.78 -17.78
N LEU A 91 12.39 6.48 -17.56
CA LEU A 91 13.58 5.79 -18.04
C LEU A 91 13.40 5.36 -19.49
N GLN A 92 14.34 5.74 -20.36
CA GLN A 92 14.34 5.43 -21.78
C GLN A 92 15.63 4.72 -22.19
N ALA A 93 15.58 3.90 -23.24
CA ALA A 93 16.76 3.17 -23.73
C ALA A 93 17.91 4.10 -24.16
N GLY A 94 17.62 5.36 -24.51
CA GLY A 94 18.63 6.36 -24.89
C GLY A 94 19.34 7.04 -23.72
N ASP A 95 18.93 6.77 -22.48
CA ASP A 95 19.51 7.40 -21.29
C ASP A 95 20.82 6.74 -20.84
N PHE A 96 21.12 5.53 -21.34
CA PHE A 96 22.30 4.76 -20.94
C PHE A 96 23.60 5.26 -21.62
N PRO A 97 24.75 5.20 -20.92
CA PRO A 97 24.91 4.71 -19.54
C PRO A 97 24.45 5.73 -18.48
N LEU A 98 23.86 5.22 -17.40
CA LEU A 98 23.46 6.03 -16.23
C LEU A 98 24.62 6.13 -15.25
N GLY A 99 24.92 7.35 -14.76
CA GLY A 99 26.07 7.60 -13.88
C GLY A 99 25.68 7.89 -12.44
N LEU A 100 26.39 7.28 -11.48
CA LEU A 100 26.37 7.64 -10.07
C LEU A 100 27.78 8.02 -9.60
N ALA A 101 27.92 9.21 -9.03
CA ALA A 101 29.21 9.72 -8.57
C ALA A 101 29.66 9.02 -7.27
N PRO A 102 30.96 9.05 -6.94
CA PRO A 102 31.43 8.63 -5.62
C PRO A 102 30.77 9.45 -4.50
N PRO A 103 30.54 8.85 -3.31
CA PRO A 103 30.05 9.58 -2.15
C PRO A 103 30.92 10.79 -1.78
N GLY A 104 30.28 11.87 -1.33
CA GLY A 104 30.95 13.09 -0.88
C GLY A 104 31.25 14.12 -1.97
N GLY A 105 30.85 13.85 -3.22
CA GLY A 105 30.87 14.81 -4.33
C GLY A 105 29.68 15.79 -4.33
N LEU A 106 29.60 16.60 -5.39
CA LEU A 106 28.47 17.50 -5.66
C LEU A 106 27.32 16.80 -6.42
N GLU A 107 27.65 15.73 -7.13
CA GLU A 107 26.71 14.92 -7.91
C GLU A 107 26.15 13.78 -7.04
N PRO A 108 24.93 13.28 -7.33
CA PRO A 108 24.32 12.21 -6.55
C PRO A 108 25.11 10.90 -6.65
N SER A 109 25.30 10.24 -5.50
CA SER A 109 25.88 8.89 -5.41
C SER A 109 24.82 7.79 -5.32
N SER A 110 23.54 8.13 -5.42
CA SER A 110 22.43 7.17 -5.45
C SER A 110 21.27 7.70 -6.27
N ALA A 111 20.46 6.79 -6.79
CA ALA A 111 19.23 7.10 -7.49
C ALA A 111 18.17 6.04 -7.22
N ASP A 112 16.91 6.47 -7.25
CA ASP A 112 15.76 5.59 -7.16
C ASP A 112 15.36 5.12 -8.56
N LEU A 113 15.35 3.80 -8.76
CA LEU A 113 14.75 3.11 -9.88
C LEU A 113 13.33 2.67 -9.50
N VAL A 114 12.34 3.16 -10.23
CA VAL A 114 10.94 2.78 -10.02
C VAL A 114 10.55 1.66 -10.99
N LEU A 115 10.03 0.58 -10.42
CA LEU A 115 9.46 -0.56 -11.13
C LEU A 115 7.93 -0.49 -11.05
N LEU A 116 7.27 -0.98 -12.08
CA LEU A 116 5.81 -1.09 -12.17
C LEU A 116 5.40 -2.55 -12.31
N PHE A 117 4.37 -2.95 -11.58
CA PHE A 117 3.65 -4.21 -11.76
C PHE A 117 2.21 -3.93 -12.18
N SER A 118 1.75 -4.62 -13.23
CA SER A 118 0.39 -4.52 -13.76
C SER A 118 -0.05 -5.86 -14.35
N ALA A 119 -0.86 -6.62 -13.63
CA ALA A 119 -1.38 -7.91 -14.09
C ALA A 119 -2.83 -7.80 -14.59
N GLY A 120 -3.08 -8.39 -15.76
CA GLY A 120 -4.41 -8.47 -16.34
C GLY A 120 -5.17 -9.76 -16.01
N GLN A 121 -4.55 -10.71 -15.30
CA GLN A 121 -5.12 -12.02 -14.96
C GLN A 121 -4.72 -12.41 -13.54
N LEU A 122 -5.47 -13.33 -12.93
CA LEU A 122 -5.14 -13.89 -11.63
C LEU A 122 -3.91 -14.79 -11.72
N GLY A 123 -3.06 -14.76 -10.68
CA GLY A 123 -1.90 -15.63 -10.58
C GLY A 123 -0.75 -15.01 -9.79
N ASP A 124 0.24 -15.85 -9.51
CA ASP A 124 1.52 -15.42 -8.94
C ASP A 124 2.52 -15.20 -10.06
N TYR A 125 3.28 -14.11 -9.96
CA TYR A 125 4.21 -13.65 -10.98
C TYR A 125 5.62 -13.53 -10.43
N GLN A 126 6.60 -13.86 -11.27
CA GLN A 126 8.01 -13.81 -10.92
C GLN A 126 8.83 -13.19 -12.06
N GLY A 127 9.83 -12.42 -11.68
CA GLY A 127 10.78 -11.82 -12.61
C GLY A 127 12.11 -11.56 -11.92
N GLU A 128 13.05 -11.05 -12.69
CA GLU A 128 14.38 -10.66 -12.20
C GLU A 128 14.74 -9.33 -12.85
N LEU A 129 14.96 -8.30 -12.02
CA LEU A 129 15.57 -7.05 -12.43
C LEU A 129 17.07 -7.29 -12.57
N VAL A 130 17.65 -6.99 -13.73
CA VAL A 130 19.07 -7.15 -14.00
C VAL A 130 19.68 -5.77 -14.29
N LEU A 131 20.77 -5.44 -13.61
CA LEU A 131 21.58 -4.25 -13.84
C LEU A 131 22.97 -4.68 -14.31
N GLU A 132 23.43 -4.13 -15.44
CA GLU A 132 24.79 -4.32 -15.95
C GLU A 132 25.60 -3.05 -15.69
N CYS A 133 26.80 -3.15 -15.12
CA CYS A 133 27.59 -1.99 -14.73
C CYS A 133 29.10 -2.22 -14.82
N ASN A 134 29.86 -1.14 -14.60
CA ASN A 134 31.32 -1.14 -14.59
C ASN A 134 31.96 -1.50 -13.24
N ASP A 135 31.19 -2.07 -12.31
CA ASP A 135 31.76 -2.65 -11.10
C ASP A 135 32.59 -3.89 -11.46
N GLU A 136 33.83 -3.96 -10.99
CA GLU A 136 34.80 -4.95 -11.47
C GLU A 136 34.54 -6.36 -10.92
N ASP A 137 33.99 -6.47 -9.72
CA ASP A 137 33.64 -7.74 -9.08
C ASP A 137 32.13 -8.04 -9.10
N GLU A 138 31.28 -7.00 -9.20
CA GLU A 138 29.83 -7.12 -9.36
C GLU A 138 29.27 -6.46 -10.63
N GLY A 139 29.87 -6.75 -11.80
CA GLY A 139 29.46 -6.17 -13.08
C GLY A 139 28.04 -6.53 -13.57
N THR A 140 27.34 -7.42 -12.84
CA THR A 140 25.93 -7.72 -13.06
C THR A 140 25.26 -7.97 -11.71
N VAL A 141 24.21 -7.20 -11.41
CA VAL A 141 23.38 -7.36 -10.21
C VAL A 141 21.99 -7.84 -10.60
N SER A 142 21.50 -8.88 -9.92
CA SER A 142 20.16 -9.43 -10.10
C SER A 142 19.32 -9.25 -8.84
N VAL A 143 18.10 -8.73 -9.00
CA VAL A 143 17.12 -8.52 -7.93
C VAL A 143 15.83 -9.27 -8.26
N PRO A 144 15.46 -10.31 -7.50
CA PRO A 144 14.22 -11.05 -7.74
C PRO A 144 12.98 -10.17 -7.51
N LEU A 145 11.98 -10.36 -8.37
CA LEU A 145 10.70 -9.68 -8.33
C LEU A 145 9.60 -10.71 -8.06
N ARG A 146 8.69 -10.40 -7.13
CA ARG A 146 7.51 -11.22 -6.84
C ARG A 146 6.26 -10.37 -6.74
N ALA A 147 5.19 -10.87 -7.32
CA ALA A 147 3.87 -10.24 -7.21
C ALA A 147 2.77 -11.29 -7.26
N SER A 148 1.57 -10.90 -6.84
CA SER A 148 0.37 -11.73 -6.96
C SER A 148 -0.81 -10.87 -7.40
N CYS A 149 -1.68 -11.47 -8.22
CA CYS A 149 -2.96 -10.91 -8.58
C CYS A 149 -4.05 -11.88 -8.17
N ALA A 150 -4.96 -11.41 -7.31
CA ALA A 150 -5.96 -12.24 -6.66
C ALA A 150 -7.32 -11.54 -6.59
N VAL A 151 -8.29 -12.19 -5.94
CA VAL A 151 -9.64 -11.65 -5.74
C VAL A 151 -9.93 -11.42 -4.26
N PRO A 152 -10.77 -10.41 -3.93
CA PRO A 152 -11.28 -10.24 -2.58
C PRO A 152 -12.41 -11.24 -2.32
N ASP A 153 -12.74 -11.44 -1.05
CA ASP A 153 -13.91 -12.23 -0.63
C ASP A 153 -14.62 -11.46 0.48
N ILE A 154 -15.84 -11.04 0.22
CA ILE A 154 -16.59 -10.15 1.11
C ILE A 154 -17.30 -10.95 2.19
N GLU A 155 -17.11 -10.54 3.45
CA GLU A 155 -17.86 -11.05 4.58
C GLU A 155 -18.71 -9.92 5.16
N VAL A 156 -19.97 -10.20 5.49
CA VAL A 156 -20.87 -9.19 6.04
C VAL A 156 -21.50 -9.72 7.32
N ALA A 157 -21.42 -8.93 8.39
CA ALA A 157 -21.99 -9.28 9.68
C ALA A 157 -22.61 -8.07 10.40
N PRO A 158 -23.84 -8.17 10.93
CA PRO A 158 -24.73 -9.33 10.86
C PRO A 158 -25.33 -9.50 9.45
N ALA A 159 -25.79 -10.71 9.11
CA ALA A 159 -26.47 -10.99 7.85
C ALA A 159 -27.86 -10.34 7.74
N MET A 160 -28.40 -9.86 8.87
CA MET A 160 -29.70 -9.20 8.99
C MET A 160 -29.58 -8.08 10.02
N LEU A 161 -30.11 -6.90 9.70
CA LEU A 161 -30.18 -5.76 10.60
C LEU A 161 -31.61 -5.60 11.10
N ASP A 162 -31.88 -6.01 12.35
CA ASP A 162 -33.20 -5.88 12.98
C ASP A 162 -33.28 -4.57 13.77
N PHE A 163 -33.92 -3.56 13.16
CA PHE A 163 -34.13 -2.25 13.77
C PHE A 163 -35.27 -2.24 14.80
N GLY A 164 -36.05 -3.32 14.92
CA GLY A 164 -37.30 -3.36 15.64
C GLY A 164 -38.32 -2.34 15.11
N GLY A 165 -39.34 -2.05 15.92
CA GLY A 165 -40.34 -1.04 15.56
C GLY A 165 -39.78 0.38 15.65
N VAL A 166 -39.67 1.07 14.51
CA VAL A 166 -39.26 2.47 14.41
C VAL A 166 -40.46 3.32 13.98
N GLY A 167 -40.83 4.29 14.82
CA GLY A 167 -41.97 5.17 14.54
C GLY A 167 -41.74 6.07 13.33
N LEU A 168 -42.81 6.42 12.62
CA LEU A 168 -42.77 7.33 11.47
C LEU A 168 -42.08 8.66 11.81
N ASN A 169 -41.25 9.15 10.89
CA ASN A 169 -40.43 10.35 11.05
C ASN A 169 -39.42 10.28 12.22
N SER A 170 -39.12 9.07 12.70
CA SER A 170 -38.03 8.79 13.64
C SER A 170 -36.94 7.99 12.94
N SER A 171 -35.76 7.87 13.56
CA SER A 171 -34.66 7.07 13.01
C SER A 171 -34.03 6.16 14.06
N SER A 172 -33.50 5.03 13.59
CA SER A 172 -32.68 4.11 14.36
C SER A 172 -31.43 3.76 13.56
N ALA A 173 -30.32 3.49 14.26
CA ALA A 173 -29.04 3.20 13.62
C ALA A 173 -28.46 1.89 14.17
N LEU A 174 -28.00 1.04 13.25
CA LEU A 174 -27.29 -0.20 13.55
C LEU A 174 -25.95 -0.21 12.81
N THR A 175 -25.06 -1.10 13.25
CA THR A 175 -23.75 -1.28 12.63
C THR A 175 -23.72 -2.55 11.80
N LEU A 176 -23.37 -2.39 10.53
CA LEU A 176 -22.98 -3.47 9.62
C LEU A 176 -21.45 -3.51 9.58
N THR A 177 -20.86 -4.69 9.70
CA THR A 177 -19.42 -4.90 9.55
C THR A 177 -19.17 -5.56 8.21
N ILE A 178 -18.34 -4.93 7.39
CA ILE A 178 -17.89 -5.44 6.10
C ILE A 178 -16.43 -5.88 6.26
N GLY A 179 -16.19 -7.18 6.13
CA GLY A 179 -14.89 -7.83 6.18
C GLY A 179 -14.42 -8.29 4.80
N ASN A 180 -13.12 -8.56 4.71
CA ASN A 180 -12.50 -9.15 3.53
C ASN A 180 -11.68 -10.38 3.94
N SER A 181 -12.16 -11.59 3.64
CA SER A 181 -11.44 -12.85 3.86
C SER A 181 -10.73 -13.37 2.61
N GLY A 182 -10.71 -12.59 1.53
CA GLY A 182 -10.06 -12.93 0.27
C GLY A 182 -8.56 -12.79 0.29
N GLN A 183 -7.96 -12.62 -0.89
CA GLN A 183 -6.51 -12.56 -1.08
C GLN A 183 -6.02 -11.22 -1.64
N SER A 184 -6.93 -10.35 -2.11
CA SER A 184 -6.65 -8.97 -2.51
C SER A 184 -7.57 -7.99 -1.77
N ASP A 185 -7.30 -6.69 -1.89
CA ASP A 185 -8.10 -5.63 -1.29
C ASP A 185 -9.55 -5.64 -1.82
N LEU A 186 -10.54 -5.59 -0.93
CA LEU A 186 -11.94 -5.42 -1.26
C LEU A 186 -12.24 -3.92 -1.41
N LEU A 187 -12.76 -3.53 -2.57
CA LEU A 187 -13.24 -2.17 -2.84
C LEU A 187 -14.76 -2.17 -2.72
N VAL A 188 -15.30 -1.27 -1.90
CA VAL A 188 -16.75 -1.08 -1.75
C VAL A 188 -17.05 0.39 -1.93
N GLY A 189 -17.77 0.72 -3.00
CA GLY A 189 -18.30 2.05 -3.25
C GLY A 189 -19.59 2.32 -2.50
N GLU A 190 -19.96 3.59 -2.36
CA GLU A 190 -21.23 3.97 -1.75
C GLU A 190 -22.44 3.40 -2.52
N GLU A 191 -22.36 3.35 -3.86
CA GLU A 191 -23.41 2.79 -4.72
C GLU A 191 -23.48 1.26 -4.74
N ASP A 192 -22.44 0.56 -4.28
CA ASP A 192 -22.40 -0.91 -4.26
C ASP A 192 -23.27 -1.49 -3.13
N LEU A 193 -23.53 -0.68 -2.10
CA LEU A 193 -24.37 -1.08 -0.99
C LEU A 193 -25.85 -0.89 -1.36
N SER A 194 -26.63 -1.95 -1.20
CA SER A 194 -28.07 -1.88 -1.32
C SER A 194 -28.72 -2.72 -0.22
N LEU A 195 -29.73 -2.15 0.42
CA LEU A 195 -30.54 -2.83 1.41
C LEU A 195 -31.96 -2.93 0.87
N ALA A 196 -32.44 -4.15 0.72
CA ALA A 196 -33.85 -4.37 0.42
C ALA A 196 -34.65 -3.97 1.65
N SER A 197 -35.64 -3.10 1.45
CA SER A 197 -36.63 -2.78 2.48
C SER A 197 -37.99 -3.30 2.03
N GLY A 198 -38.81 -3.73 3.00
CA GLY A 198 -40.24 -3.95 2.75
C GLY A 198 -41.05 -2.66 2.64
N ALA A 199 -40.46 -1.49 2.92
CA ALA A 199 -41.13 -0.20 2.89
C ALA A 199 -41.12 0.40 1.47
N ALA A 200 -42.07 1.30 1.18
CA ALA A 200 -42.26 1.87 -0.15
C ALA A 200 -41.33 3.06 -0.44
N ASP A 201 -40.65 3.58 0.57
CA ASP A 201 -39.90 4.85 0.60
C ASP A 201 -38.37 4.69 0.55
N SER A 202 -37.83 3.47 0.43
CA SER A 202 -36.39 3.20 0.51
C SER A 202 -35.74 3.89 1.73
N PRO A 203 -36.14 3.55 2.96
CA PRO A 203 -35.90 4.31 4.19
C PRO A 203 -34.48 4.15 4.77
N PHE A 204 -33.56 3.53 4.02
CA PHE A 204 -32.20 3.27 4.48
C PHE A 204 -31.23 4.34 4.01
N LEU A 205 -30.43 4.83 4.95
CA LEU A 205 -29.34 5.76 4.72
C LEU A 205 -28.06 5.16 5.33
N TRP A 206 -26.92 5.34 4.69
CA TRP A 206 -25.63 4.99 5.27
C TRP A 206 -24.68 6.17 5.13
N ILE A 207 -23.74 6.26 6.07
CA ILE A 207 -22.67 7.25 6.03
C ILE A 207 -21.39 6.48 5.77
N MET A 208 -21.08 6.30 4.50
CA MET A 208 -19.77 5.81 4.06
C MET A 208 -19.34 6.58 2.82
N THR A 209 -18.03 6.71 2.67
CA THR A 209 -17.39 6.97 1.39
C THR A 209 -16.83 5.66 0.87
N ASP A 210 -16.40 5.63 -0.39
CA ASP A 210 -15.62 4.50 -0.94
C ASP A 210 -14.57 4.04 0.07
N MET A 211 -14.57 2.74 0.34
CA MET A 211 -13.66 2.13 1.29
C MET A 211 -12.86 1.02 0.62
N ARG A 212 -11.63 0.86 1.11
CA ARG A 212 -10.74 -0.25 0.77
C ARG A 212 -10.51 -1.07 2.02
N VAL A 213 -11.01 -2.31 2.02
CA VAL A 213 -10.83 -3.26 3.12
C VAL A 213 -9.71 -4.23 2.74
N ALA A 214 -8.55 -4.05 3.35
CA ALA A 214 -7.40 -4.93 3.12
C ALA A 214 -7.70 -6.38 3.54
N THR A 215 -6.96 -7.33 2.97
CA THR A 215 -7.10 -8.75 3.32
C THR A 215 -7.03 -8.98 4.83
N GLY A 216 -8.00 -9.72 5.36
CA GLY A 216 -8.14 -10.03 6.78
C GLY A 216 -8.60 -8.85 7.66
N GLN A 217 -8.93 -7.70 7.08
CA GLN A 217 -9.46 -6.54 7.81
C GLN A 217 -10.98 -6.46 7.71
N SER A 218 -11.56 -5.57 8.51
CA SER A 218 -12.99 -5.25 8.45
C SER A 218 -13.24 -3.79 8.78
N GLN A 219 -14.30 -3.24 8.20
CA GLN A 219 -14.75 -1.87 8.37
C GLN A 219 -16.20 -1.84 8.85
N ALA A 220 -16.49 -1.02 9.85
CA ALA A 220 -17.85 -0.80 10.33
C ALA A 220 -18.54 0.30 9.50
N VAL A 221 -19.77 0.03 9.06
CA VAL A 221 -20.68 0.95 8.39
C VAL A 221 -21.89 1.16 9.29
N GLN A 222 -22.23 2.42 9.54
CA GLN A 222 -23.48 2.76 10.23
C GLN A 222 -24.62 2.80 9.20
N VAL A 223 -25.63 1.97 9.43
CA VAL A 223 -26.87 1.93 8.66
C VAL A 223 -27.98 2.57 9.49
N ILE A 224 -28.63 3.56 8.92
CA ILE A 224 -29.71 4.33 9.52
C ILE A 224 -31.01 3.95 8.81
N TYR A 225 -32.02 3.55 9.57
CA TYR A 225 -33.39 3.35 9.12
C TYR A 225 -34.25 4.54 9.57
N ALA A 226 -34.89 5.23 8.63
CA ALA A 226 -35.70 6.42 8.87
C ALA A 226 -36.99 6.40 8.03
N PRO A 227 -38.02 5.62 8.42
CA PRO A 227 -39.25 5.48 7.66
C PRO A 227 -40.11 6.75 7.73
N ASP A 228 -40.62 7.18 6.57
CA ASP A 228 -41.64 8.23 6.46
C ASP A 228 -43.00 7.69 5.99
N SER A 229 -43.03 6.42 5.59
CA SER A 229 -44.22 5.68 5.17
C SER A 229 -44.35 4.31 5.83
N VAL A 230 -45.54 3.74 5.79
CA VAL A 230 -45.83 2.38 6.30
C VAL A 230 -45.68 1.34 5.21
N ARG A 231 -45.34 0.11 5.60
CA ARG A 231 -45.34 -1.03 4.67
C ARG A 231 -46.76 -1.31 4.17
N LEU A 232 -46.92 -1.42 2.86
CA LEU A 232 -48.19 -1.77 2.22
C LEU A 232 -48.23 -3.26 1.87
N ASP A 233 -49.40 -3.87 2.02
CA ASP A 233 -49.66 -5.21 1.51
C ASP A 233 -49.60 -5.21 -0.03
N PRO A 234 -48.80 -6.10 -0.68
CA PRO A 234 -48.61 -6.09 -2.13
C PRO A 234 -49.87 -6.40 -2.96
N GLN A 235 -50.90 -7.01 -2.35
CA GLN A 235 -52.14 -7.42 -3.02
C GLN A 235 -53.24 -6.38 -2.81
N THR A 236 -53.34 -5.80 -1.61
CA THR A 236 -54.45 -4.93 -1.21
C THR A 236 -54.09 -3.45 -1.16
N HIS A 237 -52.80 -3.09 -1.21
CA HIS A 237 -52.27 -1.75 -1.02
C HIS A 237 -52.76 -1.05 0.26
N GLN A 238 -53.22 -1.81 1.26
CA GLN A 238 -53.55 -1.31 2.58
C GLN A 238 -52.31 -1.36 3.49
N PRO A 239 -52.19 -0.47 4.49
CA PRO A 239 -51.18 -0.59 5.53
C PRO A 239 -51.26 -1.97 6.19
N LEU A 240 -50.12 -2.67 6.29
CA LEU A 240 -50.05 -3.82 7.17
C LEU A 240 -50.05 -3.31 8.62
N PRO A 241 -50.84 -3.92 9.54
CA PRO A 241 -50.77 -3.56 10.95
C PRO A 241 -49.34 -3.76 11.45
N ASP A 242 -48.90 -2.93 12.41
CA ASP A 242 -47.57 -2.92 13.06
C ASP A 242 -47.29 -4.21 13.87
N GLU A 243 -47.52 -5.38 13.29
CA GLU A 243 -47.02 -6.67 13.75
C GLU A 243 -45.64 -6.86 13.10
N ASP A 244 -44.73 -5.96 13.48
CA ASP A 244 -43.37 -5.88 12.96
C ASP A 244 -42.54 -7.05 13.50
N THR A 245 -42.58 -8.16 12.78
CA THR A 245 -41.53 -9.17 12.84
C THR A 245 -41.07 -9.49 11.42
N LEU A 246 -39.79 -9.13 11.19
CA LEU A 246 -38.85 -9.70 10.21
C LEU A 246 -38.97 -9.24 8.75
N LEU A 247 -37.93 -8.55 8.28
CA LEU A 247 -37.04 -8.92 7.16
C LEU A 247 -35.68 -8.25 7.33
#